data_AF-M1MZL0-F1
#
_entry.id   AF-M1MZL0-F1
#
_cell.length_a   1.000
_cell.length_b   1.000
_cell.length_c   1.000
_cell.angle_alpha   90.00
_cell.angle_beta   90.00
_cell.angle_gamma   90.00
#
_symmetry.space_group_name_H-M   'P 1'
#
loop_
_entity.id
_entity.type
_entity.pdbx_description
1 polymer ?
#
loop_
_entity_poly.entity_id
_entity_poly.type
_entity_poly.pdbx_seq_one_letter_code
_entity_poly.pdbx_strand_id
1 'polypeptide(L)'
;MDLQLRARTDQFTAELVRAMPQLTVPQAVSAAMQLVDAVEISRYEDFGAVIGMVSQLQLRPASEWEFFGYEPKPDAAVVRLEMPQEGREGRDRIQFEDHYLASDMKRIHHSQVHLPAYRDAVGGWRKRLGYVTEPSMAYLEFGAGRPLRRIEMLGNLWKIGAVATWEHDWEGATSWCYIDNRPETGAAPYLMMSELDAWYRLRIHHEVGRDGFVEIARCLGEIFCGYVDQLWDRPVPAGSLRGPESEAAAYIALERLWVPMRSKRTEWFHKYVSGEPMPEEFRWNVVFEAAAQIEDLLRGDTAPVTVTATA
;
A
#
# COMPACT_ATOMS: atom_id res chain seq x y z
N MET A 1 3.70 14.50 23.92
CA MET A 1 4.49 13.47 23.21
C MET A 1 5.74 14.15 22.68
N ASP A 2 6.91 13.57 22.91
CA ASP A 2 8.17 14.05 22.33
C ASP A 2 8.06 14.08 20.79
N LEU A 3 8.48 15.18 20.15
CA LEU A 3 8.39 15.35 18.68
C LEU A 3 9.22 14.30 17.94
N GLN A 4 10.35 13.89 18.53
CA GLN A 4 11.16 12.81 17.97
C GLN A 4 10.45 11.47 18.07
N LEU A 5 9.83 11.19 19.23
CA LEU A 5 9.02 9.98 19.40
C LEU A 5 7.84 9.94 18.41
N ARG A 6 7.17 11.07 18.17
CA ARG A 6 6.10 11.18 17.15
C ARG A 6 6.62 10.78 15.77
N ALA A 7 7.74 11.38 15.34
CA ALA A 7 8.34 11.08 14.05
C ALA A 7 8.72 9.60 13.92
N ARG A 8 9.26 9.01 14.99
CA ARG A 8 9.64 7.59 15.03
C ARG A 8 8.42 6.67 15.01
N THR A 9 7.34 7.02 15.70
CA THR A 9 6.09 6.26 15.66
C THR A 9 5.46 6.28 14.26
N ASP A 10 5.47 7.43 13.58
CA ASP A 10 4.98 7.55 12.20
C ASP A 10 5.82 6.69 11.25
N GLN A 11 7.15 6.79 11.34
CA GLN A 11 8.09 5.96 10.56
C GLN A 11 7.88 4.47 10.83
N PHE A 12 7.80 4.06 12.10
CA PHE A 12 7.54 2.68 12.48
C PHE A 12 6.24 2.17 11.87
N THR A 13 5.15 2.95 11.99
CA THR A 13 3.85 2.58 11.44
C THR A 13 3.92 2.40 9.92
N ALA A 14 4.48 3.37 9.20
CA ALA A 14 4.60 3.29 7.75
C ALA A 14 5.49 2.13 7.29
N GLU A 15 6.64 1.91 7.94
CA GLU A 15 7.54 0.80 7.60
C GLU A 15 6.95 -0.57 7.95
N LEU A 16 6.21 -0.71 9.06
CA LEU A 16 5.52 -1.95 9.41
C LEU A 16 4.46 -2.29 8.36
N VAL A 17 3.63 -1.29 7.98
CA VAL A 17 2.64 -1.44 6.91
C VAL A 17 3.32 -1.88 5.62
N ARG A 18 4.45 -1.29 5.25
CA ARG A 18 5.22 -1.68 4.06
C ARG A 18 5.76 -3.10 4.13
N ALA A 19 6.18 -3.54 5.31
CA ALA A 19 6.80 -4.83 5.52
C ALA A 19 5.81 -6.00 5.57
N MET A 20 4.52 -5.75 5.87
CA MET A 20 3.51 -6.79 6.14
C MET A 20 2.36 -6.85 5.10
N PRO A 21 2.64 -7.21 3.83
CA PRO A 21 1.62 -7.30 2.76
C PRO A 21 0.64 -8.47 2.92
N GLN A 22 0.91 -9.41 3.83
CA GLN A 22 -0.04 -10.46 4.22
C GLN A 22 -1.19 -9.95 5.09
N LEU A 23 -1.05 -8.76 5.66
CA LEU A 23 -2.11 -8.04 6.37
C LEU A 23 -2.65 -6.95 5.43
N THR A 24 -3.94 -6.63 5.52
CA THR A 24 -4.47 -5.41 4.90
C THR A 24 -3.79 -4.18 5.50
N VAL A 25 -3.77 -3.04 4.80
CA VAL A 25 -3.18 -1.81 5.34
C VAL A 25 -3.82 -1.42 6.68
N PRO A 26 -5.17 -1.44 6.85
CA PRO A 26 -5.78 -1.17 8.16
C PRO A 26 -5.35 -2.14 9.26
N GLN A 27 -5.25 -3.45 8.95
CA GLN A 27 -4.75 -4.43 9.91
C GLN A 27 -3.31 -4.14 10.32
N ALA A 28 -2.43 -3.79 9.37
CA ALA A 28 -1.04 -3.48 9.66
C ALA A 28 -0.87 -2.17 10.44
N VAL A 29 -1.71 -1.15 10.20
CA VAL A 29 -1.76 0.07 11.02
C VAL A 29 -2.21 -0.26 12.44
N SER A 30 -3.26 -1.07 12.60
CA SER A 30 -3.73 -1.55 13.91
C SER A 30 -2.64 -2.35 14.64
N ALA A 31 -1.92 -3.21 13.92
CA ALA A 31 -0.78 -3.96 14.46
C ALA A 31 0.33 -3.03 14.94
N ALA A 32 0.68 -2.00 14.17
CA ALA A 32 1.68 -1.02 14.58
C ALA A 32 1.29 -0.33 15.88
N MET A 33 0.05 0.16 15.98
CA MET A 33 -0.43 0.83 17.20
C MET A 33 -0.35 -0.08 18.44
N GLN A 34 -0.65 -1.37 18.29
CA GLN A 34 -0.58 -2.34 19.39
C GLN A 34 0.86 -2.74 19.76
N LEU A 35 1.80 -2.63 18.81
CA LEU A 35 3.20 -3.03 18.99
C LEU A 35 4.13 -1.89 19.46
N VAL A 36 3.69 -0.64 19.42
CA VAL A 36 4.52 0.55 19.75
C VAL A 36 5.26 0.42 21.08
N ASP A 37 4.56 -0.05 22.12
CA ASP A 37 5.16 -0.20 23.45
C ASP A 37 6.02 -1.47 23.55
N ALA A 38 5.58 -2.56 22.95
CA ALA A 38 6.27 -3.86 22.98
C ALA A 38 7.64 -3.81 22.27
N VAL A 39 7.76 -3.03 21.21
CA VAL A 39 9.01 -2.86 20.47
C VAL A 39 9.91 -1.75 21.01
N GLU A 40 9.45 -1.00 22.03
CA GLU A 40 10.18 0.11 22.65
C GLU A 40 10.80 1.09 21.64
N ILE A 41 9.98 1.65 20.75
CA ILE A 41 10.40 2.50 19.61
C ILE A 41 11.42 3.58 20.01
N SER A 42 11.32 4.13 21.22
CA SER A 42 12.24 5.13 21.77
C SER A 42 13.73 4.72 21.77
N ARG A 43 14.05 3.43 21.67
CA ARG A 43 15.43 2.92 21.61
C ARG A 43 16.09 3.06 20.23
N TYR A 44 15.33 3.38 19.18
CA TYR A 44 15.82 3.44 17.81
C TYR A 44 16.12 4.88 17.40
N GLU A 45 17.40 5.21 17.37
CA GLU A 45 17.88 6.59 17.19
C GLU A 45 17.66 7.14 15.78
N ASP A 46 17.70 6.30 14.75
CA ASP A 46 17.59 6.71 13.36
C ASP A 46 16.65 5.82 12.52
N PHE A 47 16.33 6.30 11.32
CA PHE A 47 15.46 5.60 10.38
C PHE A 47 16.01 4.24 9.93
N GLY A 48 17.33 4.10 9.82
CA GLY A 48 17.96 2.83 9.46
C GLY A 48 17.77 1.77 10.55
N ALA A 49 17.84 2.16 11.81
CA ALA A 49 17.59 1.31 12.95
C ALA A 49 16.12 0.84 13.01
N VAL A 50 15.17 1.75 12.69
CA VAL A 50 13.74 1.41 12.57
C VAL A 50 13.51 0.37 11.47
N ILE A 51 14.06 0.57 10.26
CA ILE A 51 13.96 -0.42 9.17
C ILE A 51 14.57 -1.76 9.60
N GLY A 52 15.75 -1.73 10.23
CA GLY A 52 16.45 -2.91 10.71
C GLY A 52 15.57 -3.73 11.66
N MET A 53 14.93 -3.07 12.62
CA MET A 53 13.99 -3.70 13.55
C MET A 53 12.75 -4.25 12.83
N VAL A 54 12.08 -3.45 12.00
CA VAL A 54 10.87 -3.89 11.28
C VAL A 54 11.15 -5.12 10.41
N SER A 55 12.33 -5.19 9.78
CA SER A 55 12.73 -6.34 8.96
C SER A 55 12.87 -7.66 9.74
N GLN A 56 13.02 -7.60 11.06
CA GLN A 56 13.13 -8.75 11.95
C GLN A 56 11.80 -9.14 12.60
N LEU A 57 10.78 -8.27 12.55
CA LEU A 57 9.46 -8.57 13.08
C LEU A 57 8.79 -9.67 12.26
N GLN A 58 8.31 -10.70 12.95
CA GLN A 58 7.58 -11.81 12.36
C GLN A 58 6.26 -11.96 13.10
N LEU A 59 5.26 -11.20 12.67
CA LEU A 59 3.92 -11.27 13.22
C LEU A 59 3.13 -12.35 12.48
N ARG A 60 2.63 -13.33 13.24
CA ARG A 60 1.86 -14.47 12.70
C ARG A 60 0.61 -14.74 13.55
N PRO A 61 -0.43 -15.34 12.95
CA PRO A 61 -1.63 -15.73 13.69
C PRO A 61 -1.32 -16.75 14.79
N ALA A 62 -2.07 -16.69 15.89
CA ALA A 62 -1.99 -17.65 16.99
C ALA A 62 -2.23 -19.09 16.52
N SER A 63 -3.18 -19.26 15.59
CA SER A 63 -3.52 -20.56 14.99
C SER A 63 -2.33 -21.18 14.23
N GLU A 64 -1.53 -20.36 13.53
CA GLU A 64 -0.32 -20.82 12.85
C GLU A 64 0.73 -21.26 13.87
N TRP A 65 0.99 -20.45 14.90
CA TRP A 65 1.96 -20.80 15.94
C TRP A 65 1.62 -22.11 16.65
N GLU A 66 0.36 -22.27 17.06
CA GLU A 66 -0.15 -23.48 17.72
C GLU A 66 0.04 -24.71 16.84
N PHE A 67 -0.32 -24.60 15.55
CA PHE A 67 -0.16 -25.69 14.57
C PHE A 67 1.28 -26.20 14.48
N PHE A 68 2.27 -25.31 14.62
CA PHE A 68 3.70 -25.69 14.60
C PHE A 68 4.30 -25.99 15.98
N GLY A 69 3.47 -26.06 17.04
CA GLY A 69 3.88 -26.47 18.39
C GLY A 69 4.54 -25.35 19.21
N TYR A 70 4.16 -24.10 18.96
CA TYR A 70 4.56 -22.95 19.75
C TYR A 70 3.43 -22.49 20.67
N GLU A 71 3.79 -21.94 21.84
CA GLU A 71 2.86 -21.24 22.72
C GLU A 71 3.42 -19.85 23.08
N PRO A 72 2.57 -18.87 23.40
CA PRO A 72 3.04 -17.56 23.83
C PRO A 72 3.74 -17.66 25.18
N LYS A 73 4.76 -16.83 25.37
CA LYS A 73 5.36 -16.59 26.69
C LYS A 73 4.34 -15.88 27.60
N PRO A 74 4.50 -15.95 28.94
CA PRO A 74 3.57 -15.31 29.86
C PRO A 74 3.42 -13.79 29.68
N ASP A 75 4.45 -13.13 29.15
CA ASP A 75 4.55 -11.70 28.90
C ASP A 75 4.43 -11.33 27.41
N ALA A 76 3.96 -12.25 26.56
CA ALA A 76 3.82 -12.04 25.12
C ALA A 76 2.87 -10.87 24.79
N ALA A 77 3.29 -10.00 23.87
CA ALA A 77 2.42 -8.95 23.36
C ALA A 77 1.37 -9.56 22.42
N VAL A 78 0.10 -9.40 22.76
CA VAL A 78 -1.03 -9.87 21.93
C VAL A 78 -1.41 -8.76 20.96
N VAL A 79 -1.36 -9.06 19.66
CA VAL A 79 -1.91 -8.18 18.62
C VAL A 79 -3.23 -8.76 18.13
N ARG A 80 -4.34 -8.09 18.43
CA ARG A 80 -5.68 -8.54 18.03
C ARG A 80 -6.09 -7.86 16.73
N LEU A 81 -6.29 -8.66 15.67
CA LEU A 81 -6.65 -8.17 14.33
C LEU A 81 -8.02 -8.70 13.92
N GLU A 82 -8.81 -7.86 13.26
CA GLU A 82 -10.08 -8.28 12.65
C GLU A 82 -9.82 -9.28 11.51
N MET A 83 -10.58 -10.37 11.46
CA MET A 83 -10.50 -11.33 10.37
C MET A 83 -11.26 -10.82 9.14
N PRO A 84 -10.70 -10.92 7.93
CA PRO A 84 -11.41 -10.59 6.70
C PRO A 84 -12.70 -11.42 6.57
N GLN A 85 -13.83 -10.78 6.28
CA GLN A 85 -15.08 -11.49 6.02
C GLN A 85 -15.08 -12.03 4.57
N GLU A 86 -14.72 -13.29 4.38
CA GLU A 86 -14.87 -13.95 3.08
C GLU A 86 -16.32 -14.45 2.88
N GLY A 87 -17.04 -13.87 1.91
CA GLY A 87 -18.33 -14.36 1.41
C GLY A 87 -19.57 -13.63 1.97
N ARG A 88 -20.43 -13.16 1.06
CA ARG A 88 -21.79 -12.70 1.37
C ARG A 88 -22.67 -13.91 1.64
N GLU A 89 -22.95 -14.18 2.92
CA GLU A 89 -24.23 -14.62 3.47
C GLU A 89 -24.03 -14.98 4.94
N GLY A 90 -24.29 -14.01 5.83
CA GLY A 90 -24.47 -14.24 7.26
C GLY A 90 -23.19 -14.31 8.09
N ARG A 91 -22.86 -13.19 8.75
CA ARG A 91 -22.43 -13.14 10.17
C ARG A 91 -22.28 -11.67 10.59
N ASP A 92 -23.27 -11.15 11.30
CA ASP A 92 -23.29 -9.81 11.91
C ASP A 92 -22.25 -9.61 13.04
N ARG A 93 -21.22 -10.47 13.13
CA ARG A 93 -20.23 -10.41 14.21
C ARG A 93 -18.82 -10.36 13.64
N ILE A 94 -18.18 -9.22 13.79
CA ILE A 94 -16.74 -9.03 13.59
C ILE A 94 -16.01 -10.12 14.37
N GLN A 95 -15.16 -10.88 13.68
CA GLN A 95 -14.30 -11.89 14.28
C GLN A 95 -12.90 -11.32 14.40
N PHE A 96 -12.23 -11.69 15.50
CA PHE A 96 -10.86 -11.27 15.75
C PHE A 96 -9.98 -12.50 15.89
N GLU A 97 -8.77 -12.41 15.37
CA GLU A 97 -7.72 -13.40 15.55
C GLU A 97 -6.51 -12.75 16.25
N ASP A 98 -6.02 -13.42 17.27
CA ASP A 98 -4.84 -12.98 18.01
C ASP A 98 -3.58 -13.34 17.21
N HIS A 99 -2.61 -12.45 17.21
CA HIS A 99 -1.33 -12.56 16.54
C HIS A 99 -0.20 -12.31 17.54
N TYR A 100 0.93 -12.96 17.31
CA TYR A 100 2.11 -12.86 18.17
C TYR A 100 3.39 -12.71 17.36
N LEU A 101 4.36 -11.97 17.92
CA LEU A 101 5.71 -11.87 17.38
C LEU A 101 6.51 -13.14 17.66
N ALA A 102 7.38 -13.54 16.75
CA ALA A 102 8.26 -14.70 16.96
C ALA A 102 9.12 -14.61 18.23
N SER A 103 9.52 -13.41 18.65
CA SER A 103 10.25 -13.16 19.91
C SER A 103 9.47 -13.58 21.15
N ASP A 104 8.14 -13.60 21.05
CA ASP A 104 7.22 -13.78 22.17
C ASP A 104 6.71 -15.22 22.26
N MET A 105 7.15 -16.07 21.35
CA MET A 105 6.77 -17.48 21.28
C MET A 105 7.87 -18.36 21.83
N LYS A 106 7.47 -19.49 22.41
CA LYS A 106 8.38 -20.58 22.80
C LYS A 106 7.89 -21.90 22.23
N ARG A 107 8.82 -22.73 21.78
CA ARG A 107 8.50 -24.05 21.24
C ARG A 107 8.33 -25.03 22.40
N ILE A 108 7.16 -25.65 22.50
CA ILE A 108 6.83 -26.60 23.56
C ILE A 108 6.87 -28.05 23.08
N HIS A 109 6.66 -28.28 21.79
CA HIS A 109 6.63 -29.62 21.23
C HIS A 109 7.59 -29.73 20.04
N HIS A 110 8.28 -30.87 19.95
CA HIS A 110 9.02 -31.24 18.74
C HIS A 110 8.01 -31.69 17.67
N SER A 111 7.38 -30.73 16.99
CA SER A 111 6.62 -31.02 15.78
C SER A 111 7.56 -31.55 14.68
N GLN A 112 7.14 -32.59 13.97
CA GLN A 112 7.83 -33.07 12.76
C GLN A 112 7.70 -32.09 11.59
N VAL A 113 6.78 -31.13 11.68
CA VAL A 113 6.57 -30.09 10.67
C VAL A 113 7.35 -28.84 11.06
N HIS A 114 8.12 -28.31 10.10
CA HIS A 114 8.87 -27.08 10.28
C HIS A 114 8.01 -25.87 9.94
N LEU A 115 8.04 -24.85 10.80
CA LEU A 115 7.44 -23.55 10.52
C LEU A 115 8.11 -22.95 9.26
N PRO A 116 7.34 -22.62 8.20
CA PRO A 116 7.89 -22.02 6.99
C PRO A 116 8.62 -20.71 7.28
N ALA A 117 9.64 -20.37 6.49
CA ALA A 117 10.33 -19.11 6.65
C ALA A 117 9.36 -17.93 6.42
N TYR A 118 9.38 -16.96 7.34
CA TYR A 118 8.46 -15.81 7.28
C TYR A 118 8.63 -15.01 5.98
N ARG A 119 9.89 -14.85 5.56
CA ARG A 119 10.25 -14.17 4.31
C ARG A 119 9.61 -14.82 3.08
N ASP A 120 9.46 -16.14 3.06
CA ASP A 120 8.87 -16.84 1.92
C ASP A 120 7.36 -16.62 1.88
N ALA A 121 6.69 -16.66 3.04
CA ALA A 121 5.27 -16.33 3.15
C ALA A 121 4.99 -14.88 2.71
N VAL A 122 5.72 -13.91 3.27
CA VAL A 122 5.65 -12.49 2.87
C VAL A 122 5.96 -12.32 1.39
N GLY A 123 6.99 -13.03 0.89
CA GLY A 123 7.38 -13.02 -0.51
C GLY A 123 6.29 -13.56 -1.45
N GLY A 124 5.51 -14.54 -1.00
CA GLY A 124 4.33 -15.06 -1.70
C GLY A 124 3.24 -14.00 -1.83
N TRP A 125 2.88 -13.35 -0.71
CA TRP A 125 1.91 -12.25 -0.69
C TRP A 125 2.30 -11.09 -1.58
N ARG A 126 3.58 -10.68 -1.49
CA ARG A 126 4.18 -9.67 -2.37
C ARG A 126 4.09 -10.00 -3.84
N LYS A 127 4.04 -11.29 -4.21
CA LYS A 127 4.00 -11.82 -5.59
C LYS A 127 2.61 -12.19 -6.09
N ARG A 128 1.59 -12.18 -5.23
CA ARG A 128 0.20 -12.49 -5.60
C ARG A 128 -0.34 -11.45 -6.59
N LEU A 129 -1.03 -11.91 -7.63
CA LEU A 129 -1.96 -11.09 -8.41
C LEU A 129 -3.39 -11.49 -8.05
N GLY A 130 -4.29 -10.52 -8.09
CA GLY A 130 -5.70 -10.72 -7.83
C GLY A 130 -6.36 -11.50 -8.96
N TYR A 131 -7.42 -12.23 -8.62
CA TYR A 131 -8.14 -13.14 -9.51
C TYR A 131 -8.88 -12.43 -10.66
N VAL A 132 -9.07 -11.12 -10.58
CA VAL A 132 -9.70 -10.27 -11.62
C VAL A 132 -8.64 -9.58 -12.49
N THR A 133 -7.38 -10.01 -12.43
CA THR A 133 -6.32 -9.48 -13.30
C THR A 133 -6.34 -10.22 -14.63
N GLU A 134 -6.60 -9.51 -15.72
CA GLU A 134 -6.51 -10.06 -17.07
C GLU A 134 -5.12 -9.82 -17.67
N PRO A 135 -4.58 -10.76 -18.47
CA PRO A 135 -3.32 -10.54 -19.17
C PRO A 135 -3.42 -9.32 -20.09
N SER A 136 -2.51 -8.36 -19.91
CA SER A 136 -2.44 -7.15 -20.73
C SER A 136 -1.00 -6.81 -21.07
N MET A 137 -0.79 -6.30 -22.28
CA MET A 137 0.49 -5.77 -22.75
C MET A 137 0.46 -4.27 -23.02
N ALA A 138 -0.66 -3.59 -22.68
CA ALA A 138 -0.88 -2.18 -22.97
C ALA A 138 0.22 -1.26 -22.40
N TYR A 139 0.81 -1.66 -21.26
CA TYR A 139 1.82 -0.88 -20.55
C TYR A 139 3.23 -1.48 -20.64
N LEU A 140 3.52 -2.27 -21.69
CA LEU A 140 4.84 -2.89 -21.87
C LEU A 140 5.97 -1.86 -21.82
N GLU A 141 5.77 -0.67 -22.36
CA GLU A 141 6.75 0.41 -22.38
C GLU A 141 7.14 0.92 -20.98
N PHE A 142 6.18 0.98 -20.04
CA PHE A 142 6.45 1.31 -18.63
C PHE A 142 7.15 0.16 -17.88
N GLY A 143 7.10 -1.04 -18.44
CA GLY A 143 7.65 -2.28 -17.89
C GLY A 143 8.83 -2.87 -18.67
N ALA A 144 9.41 -2.17 -19.64
CA ALA A 144 10.45 -2.73 -20.50
C ALA A 144 11.66 -3.22 -19.67
N GLY A 145 12.03 -4.49 -19.83
CA GLY A 145 13.10 -5.13 -19.03
C GLY A 145 12.73 -5.40 -17.56
N ARG A 146 11.46 -5.27 -17.18
CA ARG A 146 10.93 -5.56 -15.84
C ARG A 146 10.14 -6.89 -15.85
N PRO A 147 9.83 -7.46 -14.66
CA PRO A 147 8.96 -8.63 -14.59
C PRO A 147 7.58 -8.36 -15.23
N LEU A 148 7.10 -9.29 -16.05
CA LEU A 148 5.79 -9.21 -16.74
C LEU A 148 4.65 -8.83 -15.80
N ARG A 149 4.71 -9.33 -14.57
CA ARG A 149 3.81 -8.99 -13.47
C ARG A 149 3.55 -7.50 -13.27
N ARG A 150 4.55 -6.64 -13.44
CA ARG A 150 4.35 -5.18 -13.31
C ARG A 150 3.48 -4.64 -14.43
N ILE A 151 3.60 -5.18 -15.64
CA ILE A 151 2.77 -4.80 -16.77
C ILE A 151 1.33 -5.25 -16.51
N GLU A 152 1.14 -6.47 -15.99
CA GLU A 152 -0.18 -6.99 -15.58
C GLU A 152 -0.83 -6.12 -14.50
N MET A 153 -0.05 -5.62 -13.51
CA MET A 153 -0.57 -4.69 -12.50
C MET A 153 -1.08 -3.38 -13.09
N LEU A 154 -0.32 -2.76 -14.00
CA LEU A 154 -0.75 -1.55 -14.70
C LEU A 154 -1.97 -1.83 -15.59
N GLY A 155 -2.10 -3.08 -16.07
CA GLY A 155 -3.29 -3.58 -16.76
C GLY A 155 -4.59 -3.49 -15.94
N ASN A 156 -4.55 -3.16 -14.65
CA ASN A 156 -5.75 -2.93 -13.83
C ASN A 156 -6.19 -1.45 -13.78
N LEU A 157 -5.44 -0.50 -14.35
CA LEU A 157 -5.78 0.94 -14.30
C LEU A 157 -7.18 1.25 -14.88
N TRP A 158 -7.62 0.49 -15.88
CA TRP A 158 -8.94 0.66 -16.48
C TRP A 158 -10.06 0.50 -15.47
N LYS A 159 -9.88 -0.23 -14.35
CA LYS A 159 -10.95 -0.45 -13.36
C LYS A 159 -11.45 0.83 -12.71
N ILE A 160 -10.66 1.92 -12.77
CA ILE A 160 -11.05 3.27 -12.34
C ILE A 160 -11.19 4.25 -13.51
N GLY A 161 -11.17 3.76 -14.75
CA GLY A 161 -11.20 4.58 -15.96
C GLY A 161 -9.91 5.35 -16.24
N ALA A 162 -8.76 4.89 -15.73
CA ALA A 162 -7.48 5.56 -15.92
C ALA A 162 -6.66 4.94 -17.05
N VAL A 163 -5.98 5.79 -17.81
CA VAL A 163 -4.96 5.41 -18.81
C VAL A 163 -3.67 6.18 -18.56
N ALA A 164 -2.53 5.48 -18.65
CA ALA A 164 -1.20 6.08 -18.52
C ALA A 164 -0.49 6.19 -19.87
N THR A 165 0.18 7.32 -20.11
CA THR A 165 0.81 7.64 -21.40
C THR A 165 2.16 8.33 -21.18
N TRP A 166 3.11 8.13 -22.09
CA TRP A 166 4.34 8.93 -22.08
C TRP A 166 4.09 10.34 -22.59
N GLU A 167 4.72 11.30 -21.91
CA GLU A 167 4.77 12.69 -22.28
C GLU A 167 6.19 13.09 -22.68
N HIS A 168 6.31 13.72 -23.84
CA HIS A 168 7.58 14.14 -24.44
C HIS A 168 7.81 15.64 -24.32
N ASP A 169 6.75 16.42 -24.18
CA ASP A 169 6.81 17.86 -23.97
C ASP A 169 7.01 18.15 -22.48
N TRP A 170 8.15 18.78 -22.14
CA TRP A 170 8.46 19.12 -20.75
C TRP A 170 7.64 20.33 -20.28
N GLU A 171 6.69 20.09 -19.39
CA GLU A 171 5.88 21.15 -18.74
C GLU A 171 6.31 21.42 -17.28
N GLY A 172 7.51 21.00 -16.84
CA GLY A 172 8.01 21.32 -15.49
C GLY A 172 7.73 20.27 -14.40
N ALA A 173 7.12 19.13 -14.73
CA ALA A 173 6.80 18.07 -13.77
C ALA A 173 7.19 16.68 -14.30
N THR A 174 7.26 15.70 -13.40
CA THR A 174 7.57 14.30 -13.75
C THR A 174 6.34 13.49 -14.14
N SER A 175 5.16 13.91 -13.68
CA SER A 175 3.89 13.38 -14.13
C SER A 175 2.72 14.33 -13.83
N TRP A 176 1.63 14.16 -14.56
CA TRP A 176 0.39 14.90 -14.44
C TRP A 176 -0.78 13.93 -14.31
N CYS A 177 -1.73 14.26 -13.44
CA CYS A 177 -2.97 13.52 -13.25
C CYS A 177 -4.14 14.50 -13.28
N TYR A 178 -5.10 14.24 -14.16
CA TYR A 178 -6.31 15.03 -14.29
C TYR A 178 -7.45 14.19 -14.87
N ILE A 179 -8.67 14.70 -14.70
CA ILE A 179 -9.87 14.15 -15.32
C ILE A 179 -9.92 14.67 -16.75
N ASP A 180 -9.91 13.76 -17.72
CA ASP A 180 -9.96 14.07 -19.16
C ASP A 180 -11.41 14.03 -19.65
N ASN A 181 -12.15 12.98 -19.26
CA ASN A 181 -13.57 12.83 -19.57
C ASN A 181 -14.39 12.62 -18.29
N ARG A 182 -15.51 13.33 -18.16
CA ARG A 182 -16.49 13.09 -17.09
C ARG A 182 -17.60 12.18 -17.60
N PRO A 183 -17.64 10.91 -17.18
CA PRO A 183 -18.67 9.96 -17.58
C PRO A 183 -20.04 10.28 -16.95
N GLU A 184 -21.10 9.74 -17.55
CA GLU A 184 -22.46 9.84 -16.99
C GLU A 184 -22.63 8.96 -15.75
N THR A 185 -23.56 9.33 -14.88
CA THR A 185 -23.93 8.52 -13.70
C THR A 185 -24.34 7.11 -14.10
N GLY A 186 -23.80 6.11 -13.41
CA GLY A 186 -24.04 4.69 -13.73
C GLY A 186 -23.10 4.11 -14.78
N ALA A 187 -22.26 4.91 -15.43
CA ALA A 187 -21.21 4.39 -16.30
C ALA A 187 -20.18 3.59 -15.51
N ALA A 188 -19.63 2.56 -16.14
CA ALA A 188 -18.51 1.76 -15.63
C ALA A 188 -17.41 1.73 -16.69
N PRO A 189 -16.13 1.71 -16.29
CA PRO A 189 -15.05 1.64 -17.25
C PRO A 189 -14.91 0.21 -17.80
N TYR A 190 -14.15 0.07 -18.89
CA TYR A 190 -13.97 -1.22 -19.58
C TYR A 190 -12.49 -1.48 -19.92
N LEU A 191 -12.13 -2.76 -20.07
CA LEU A 191 -10.74 -3.21 -20.22
C LEU A 191 -9.95 -2.53 -21.34
N MET A 192 -10.62 -2.21 -22.46
CA MET A 192 -10.00 -1.66 -23.67
C MET A 192 -10.09 -0.13 -23.76
N MET A 193 -10.22 0.57 -22.63
CA MET A 193 -10.17 2.03 -22.62
C MET A 193 -8.84 2.54 -23.20
N SER A 194 -8.95 3.66 -23.90
CA SER A 194 -7.87 4.36 -24.60
C SER A 194 -7.80 5.80 -24.13
N GLU A 195 -6.79 6.54 -24.59
CA GLU A 195 -6.65 7.96 -24.28
C GLU A 195 -7.85 8.82 -24.72
N LEU A 196 -8.67 8.33 -25.66
CA LEU A 196 -9.82 9.08 -26.19
C LEU A 196 -11.05 9.00 -25.30
N ASP A 197 -11.20 7.93 -24.53
CA ASP A 197 -12.38 7.63 -23.72
C ASP A 197 -12.06 7.48 -22.22
N ALA A 198 -10.77 7.52 -21.84
CA ALA A 198 -10.29 7.52 -20.48
C ALA A 198 -10.95 8.63 -19.64
N TRP A 199 -11.35 8.28 -18.42
CA TRP A 199 -11.85 9.26 -17.47
C TRP A 199 -10.70 10.05 -16.86
N TYR A 200 -9.58 9.37 -16.55
CA TYR A 200 -8.36 9.98 -16.06
C TYR A 200 -7.21 9.73 -17.01
N ARG A 201 -6.42 10.77 -17.25
CA ARG A 201 -5.18 10.67 -18.02
C ARG A 201 -3.98 10.88 -17.10
N LEU A 202 -3.12 9.88 -17.05
CA LEU A 202 -1.87 9.88 -16.28
C LEU A 202 -0.71 10.09 -17.26
N ARG A 203 -0.32 11.35 -17.46
CA ARG A 203 0.82 11.69 -18.32
C ARG A 203 2.10 11.54 -17.53
N ILE A 204 3.04 10.75 -18.03
CA ILE A 204 4.32 10.47 -17.36
C ILE A 204 5.45 11.01 -18.22
N HIS A 205 6.31 11.87 -17.69
CA HIS A 205 7.39 12.45 -18.49
C HIS A 205 8.44 11.39 -18.85
N HIS A 206 8.78 11.24 -20.13
CA HIS A 206 9.65 10.16 -20.62
C HIS A 206 11.03 10.06 -19.92
N GLU A 207 11.59 11.19 -19.48
CA GLU A 207 12.89 11.21 -18.77
C GLU A 207 12.88 10.52 -17.39
N VAL A 208 11.71 10.23 -16.80
CA VAL A 208 11.69 9.41 -15.57
C VAL A 208 12.14 7.96 -15.84
N GLY A 209 12.06 7.53 -17.10
CA GLY A 209 12.51 6.24 -17.59
C GLY A 209 12.02 5.09 -16.70
N ARG A 210 12.97 4.49 -15.96
CA ARG A 210 12.72 3.29 -15.14
C ARG A 210 11.76 3.49 -13.96
N ASP A 211 11.47 4.76 -13.61
CA ASP A 211 10.58 5.16 -12.53
C ASP A 211 9.14 5.42 -13.01
N GLY A 212 8.81 5.14 -14.28
CA GLY A 212 7.46 5.36 -14.82
C GLY A 212 6.34 4.68 -14.03
N PHE A 213 6.54 3.43 -13.59
CA PHE A 213 5.59 2.74 -12.69
C PHE A 213 5.36 3.51 -11.38
N VAL A 214 6.44 4.07 -10.82
CA VAL A 214 6.38 4.81 -9.56
C VAL A 214 5.60 6.10 -9.73
N GLU A 215 5.79 6.81 -10.85
CA GLU A 215 5.01 8.01 -11.17
C GLU A 215 3.53 7.71 -11.41
N ILE A 216 3.20 6.58 -12.04
CA ILE A 216 1.80 6.14 -12.19
C ILE A 216 1.18 5.91 -10.81
N ALA A 217 1.86 5.20 -9.90
CA ALA A 217 1.38 4.98 -8.55
C ALA A 217 1.24 6.30 -7.76
N ARG A 218 2.14 7.27 -7.97
CA ARG A 218 2.03 8.62 -7.40
C ARG A 218 0.78 9.34 -7.92
N CYS A 219 0.50 9.26 -9.22
CA CYS A 219 -0.72 9.82 -9.81
C CYS A 219 -1.99 9.16 -9.25
N LEU A 220 -1.99 7.84 -9.05
CA LEU A 220 -3.08 7.16 -8.34
C LEU A 220 -3.24 7.70 -6.91
N GLY A 221 -2.13 7.97 -6.22
CA GLY A 221 -2.14 8.65 -4.93
C GLY A 221 -2.74 10.06 -4.97
N GLU A 222 -2.72 10.77 -6.10
CA GLU A 222 -3.40 12.06 -6.22
C GLU A 222 -4.93 11.90 -6.27
N ILE A 223 -5.41 10.87 -6.98
CA ILE A 223 -6.84 10.52 -7.04
C ILE A 223 -7.33 10.05 -5.67
N PHE A 224 -6.65 9.07 -5.07
CA PHE A 224 -7.11 8.45 -3.83
C PHE A 224 -6.93 9.35 -2.59
N CYS A 225 -5.98 10.29 -2.59
CA CYS A 225 -5.87 11.30 -1.52
C CYS A 225 -6.82 12.50 -1.69
N GLY A 226 -7.62 12.53 -2.76
CA GLY A 226 -8.62 13.57 -3.01
C GLY A 226 -8.10 14.84 -3.69
N TYR A 227 -6.88 14.82 -4.25
CA TYR A 227 -6.34 15.95 -5.02
C TYR A 227 -6.85 16.00 -6.46
N VAL A 228 -7.38 14.87 -6.94
CA VAL A 228 -8.17 14.75 -8.17
C VAL A 228 -9.48 14.07 -7.80
N ASP A 229 -10.62 14.61 -8.23
CA ASP A 229 -11.94 14.09 -7.79
C ASP A 229 -12.08 12.61 -8.13
N GLN A 230 -12.58 11.83 -7.18
CA GLN A 230 -13.02 10.46 -7.44
C GLN A 230 -14.43 10.49 -8.04
N LEU A 231 -14.57 9.92 -9.24
CA LEU A 231 -15.82 9.91 -10.00
C LEU A 231 -16.83 8.84 -9.55
N TRP A 232 -16.45 7.94 -8.64
CA TRP A 232 -17.25 6.78 -8.23
C TRP A 232 -17.58 6.73 -6.73
N ASP A 233 -16.94 7.57 -5.91
CA ASP A 233 -17.14 7.59 -4.47
C ASP A 233 -17.31 9.02 -3.97
N ARG A 234 -17.68 9.16 -2.70
CA ARG A 234 -17.76 10.45 -2.04
C ARG A 234 -16.38 11.14 -2.10
N PRO A 235 -16.31 12.44 -2.46
CA PRO A 235 -15.05 13.15 -2.51
C PRO A 235 -14.32 13.11 -1.17
N VAL A 236 -13.08 12.65 -1.20
CA VAL A 236 -12.12 12.86 -0.12
C VAL A 236 -11.70 14.34 -0.18
N PRO A 237 -11.89 15.14 0.89
CA PRO A 237 -11.47 16.54 0.86
C PRO A 237 -9.97 16.66 0.59
N ALA A 238 -9.56 17.50 -0.36
CA ALA A 238 -8.15 17.72 -0.64
C ALA A 238 -7.42 18.38 0.55
N GLY A 239 -6.18 17.98 0.78
CA GLY A 239 -5.27 18.61 1.74
C GLY A 239 -4.48 19.76 1.11
N SER A 240 -3.37 20.14 1.74
CA SER A 240 -2.43 21.15 1.21
C SER A 240 -1.11 20.55 0.68
N LEU A 241 -0.89 19.25 0.88
CA LEU A 241 0.39 18.57 0.64
C LEU A 241 0.28 17.52 -0.48
N ARG A 242 -0.19 17.94 -1.67
CA ARG A 242 -0.42 17.07 -2.84
C ARG A 242 0.75 16.15 -3.16
N GLY A 243 1.94 16.72 -3.39
CA GLY A 243 3.14 15.94 -3.71
C GLY A 243 3.51 14.96 -2.59
N PRO A 244 3.78 15.43 -1.36
CA PRO A 244 4.16 14.58 -0.23
C PRO A 244 3.19 13.43 0.08
N GLU A 245 1.89 13.69 0.16
CA GLU A 245 0.92 12.66 0.55
C GLU A 245 0.74 11.61 -0.55
N SER A 246 0.63 12.03 -1.81
CA SER A 246 0.51 11.10 -2.94
C SER A 246 1.78 10.28 -3.14
N GLU A 247 2.96 10.85 -2.88
CA GLU A 247 4.23 10.11 -2.89
C GLU A 247 4.30 9.11 -1.74
N ALA A 248 3.87 9.47 -0.53
CA ALA A 248 3.86 8.56 0.61
C ALA A 248 2.91 7.37 0.41
N ALA A 249 1.73 7.60 -0.17
CA ALA A 249 0.78 6.54 -0.49
C ALA A 249 1.38 5.55 -1.50
N ALA A 250 2.00 6.07 -2.58
CA ALA A 250 2.71 5.24 -3.55
C ALA A 250 3.89 4.49 -2.91
N TYR A 251 4.68 5.15 -2.07
CA TYR A 251 5.82 4.56 -1.36
C TYR A 251 5.42 3.35 -0.51
N ILE A 252 4.26 3.43 0.15
CA ILE A 252 3.72 2.34 0.96
C ILE A 252 3.26 1.18 0.08
N ALA A 253 2.41 1.47 -0.92
CA ALA A 253 1.81 0.46 -1.77
C ALA A 253 2.84 -0.31 -2.61
N LEU A 254 3.84 0.38 -3.17
CA LEU A 254 4.81 -0.23 -4.09
C LEU A 254 5.67 -1.31 -3.43
N GLU A 255 6.10 -1.11 -2.19
CA GLU A 255 6.89 -2.12 -1.45
C GLU A 255 6.06 -3.39 -1.21
N ARG A 256 4.78 -3.22 -0.88
CA ARG A 256 3.80 -4.29 -0.67
C ARG A 256 3.49 -5.06 -1.97
N LEU A 257 3.70 -4.43 -3.13
CA LEU A 257 3.57 -5.03 -4.46
C LEU A 257 4.88 -5.57 -5.05
N TRP A 258 6.00 -5.50 -4.31
CA TRP A 258 7.33 -5.87 -4.80
C TRP A 258 7.82 -5.04 -5.98
N VAL A 259 7.44 -3.76 -5.99
CA VAL A 259 7.93 -2.76 -6.93
C VAL A 259 8.95 -1.89 -6.22
N PRO A 260 10.18 -1.74 -6.75
CA PRO A 260 11.19 -0.87 -6.19
C PRO A 260 10.68 0.56 -6.05
N MET A 261 11.10 1.22 -4.98
CA MET A 261 10.88 2.66 -4.77
C MET A 261 11.49 3.50 -5.90
N ARG A 262 11.07 4.77 -5.94
CA ARG A 262 11.65 5.80 -6.83
C ARG A 262 13.17 5.78 -6.73
N SER A 263 13.84 5.83 -7.87
CA SER A 263 15.30 5.71 -7.86
C SER A 263 16.02 6.98 -7.39
N LYS A 264 15.41 8.14 -7.59
CA LYS A 264 15.88 9.42 -7.03
C LYS A 264 15.12 9.71 -5.74
N ARG A 265 15.86 10.10 -4.69
CA ARG A 265 15.27 10.58 -3.44
C ARG A 265 14.68 11.97 -3.65
N THR A 266 13.45 12.15 -3.21
CA THR A 266 12.69 13.40 -3.31
C THR A 266 12.86 14.23 -2.05
N GLU A 267 12.42 15.49 -2.12
CA GLU A 267 12.36 16.34 -0.93
C GLU A 267 11.51 15.72 0.18
N TRP A 268 10.36 15.13 -0.17
CA TRP A 268 9.52 14.41 0.79
C TRP A 268 10.30 13.27 1.44
N PHE A 269 10.97 12.42 0.66
CA PHE A 269 11.72 11.29 1.21
C PHE A 269 12.85 11.76 2.14
N HIS A 270 13.54 12.84 1.78
CA HIS A 270 14.55 13.45 2.64
C HIS A 270 13.96 13.95 3.98
N LYS A 271 12.80 14.60 3.96
CA LYS A 271 12.08 15.01 5.17
C LYS A 271 11.64 13.79 5.98
N TYR A 272 11.05 12.78 5.33
CA TYR A 272 10.57 11.56 5.97
C TYR A 272 11.67 10.84 6.76
N VAL A 273 12.88 10.73 6.21
CA VAL A 273 14.00 10.03 6.89
C VAL A 273 14.80 10.91 7.85
N SER A 274 14.58 12.23 7.87
CA SER A 274 15.32 13.17 8.72
C SER A 274 15.09 12.94 10.22
N GLY A 275 13.96 12.32 10.57
CA GLY A 275 13.51 12.15 11.94
C GLY A 275 12.83 13.35 12.56
N GLU A 276 12.55 14.37 11.76
CA GLU A 276 11.59 15.41 12.09
C GLU A 276 10.16 14.90 11.83
N PRO A 277 9.18 15.27 12.66
CA PRO A 277 7.78 14.92 12.41
C PRO A 277 7.31 15.57 11.10
N MET A 278 6.42 14.88 10.40
CA MET A 278 5.75 15.50 9.25
C MET A 278 4.93 16.71 9.70
N PRO A 279 4.70 17.70 8.80
CA PRO A 279 3.83 18.84 9.11
C PRO A 279 2.46 18.38 9.63
N GLU A 280 1.82 19.18 10.49
CA GLU A 280 0.52 18.80 11.08
C GLU A 280 -0.59 18.60 10.05
N GLU A 281 -0.46 19.28 8.90
CA GLU A 281 -1.37 19.16 7.77
C GLU A 281 -1.18 17.86 6.98
N PHE A 282 -0.13 17.06 7.26
CA PHE A 282 0.12 15.79 6.60
C PHE A 282 -0.79 14.68 7.15
N ARG A 283 -1.66 14.15 6.29
CA ARG A 283 -2.77 13.28 6.68
C ARG A 283 -2.40 11.81 6.55
N TRP A 284 -1.71 11.27 7.54
CA TRP A 284 -1.33 9.84 7.56
C TRP A 284 -2.52 8.89 7.36
N ASN A 285 -3.69 9.20 7.94
CA ASN A 285 -4.90 8.39 7.77
C ASN A 285 -5.35 8.33 6.30
N VAL A 286 -5.28 9.44 5.57
CA VAL A 286 -5.61 9.50 4.13
C VAL A 286 -4.55 8.77 3.32
N VAL A 287 -3.27 8.92 3.68
CA VAL A 287 -2.15 8.24 3.03
C VAL A 287 -2.27 6.71 3.14
N PHE A 288 -2.61 6.18 4.32
CA PHE A 288 -2.80 4.74 4.51
C PHE A 288 -4.00 4.21 3.72
N GLU A 289 -5.13 4.93 3.75
CA GLU A 289 -6.32 4.54 2.98
C GLU A 289 -6.06 4.56 1.47
N ALA A 290 -5.38 5.60 0.97
CA ALA A 290 -4.97 5.68 -0.42
C ALA A 290 -3.97 4.57 -0.79
N ALA A 291 -3.02 4.24 0.09
CA ALA A 291 -2.08 3.13 -0.15
C ALA A 291 -2.81 1.78 -0.27
N ALA A 292 -3.85 1.55 0.54
CA ALA A 292 -4.69 0.36 0.45
C ALA A 292 -5.38 0.28 -0.92
N GLN A 293 -6.01 1.37 -1.35
CA GLN A 293 -6.71 1.43 -2.64
C GLN A 293 -5.77 1.29 -3.84
N ILE A 294 -4.56 1.88 -3.79
CA ILE A 294 -3.53 1.70 -4.82
C ILE A 294 -3.10 0.24 -4.88
N GLU A 295 -2.84 -0.38 -3.72
CA GLU A 295 -2.44 -1.77 -3.62
C GLU A 295 -3.51 -2.70 -4.20
N ASP A 296 -4.77 -2.55 -3.78
CA ASP A 296 -5.87 -3.40 -4.22
C ASP A 296 -6.16 -3.21 -5.71
N LEU A 297 -6.12 -1.98 -6.22
CA LEU A 297 -6.27 -1.68 -7.64
C LEU A 297 -5.18 -2.34 -8.47
N LEU A 298 -3.90 -2.05 -8.17
CA LEU A 298 -2.78 -2.53 -8.96
C LEU A 298 -2.61 -4.05 -8.84
N ARG A 299 -2.89 -4.62 -7.67
CA ARG A 299 -2.92 -6.07 -7.50
C ARG A 299 -4.06 -6.72 -8.28
N GLY A 300 -5.16 -6.00 -8.51
CA GLY A 300 -6.33 -6.47 -9.24
C GLY A 300 -7.38 -7.13 -8.35
N ASP A 301 -7.39 -6.81 -7.05
CA ASP A 301 -8.36 -7.30 -6.07
C ASP A 301 -9.68 -6.50 -6.12
N THR A 302 -9.71 -5.38 -6.85
CA THR A 302 -10.91 -4.57 -7.06
C THR A 302 -11.74 -5.01 -8.26
N ALA A 303 -13.05 -4.78 -8.18
CA ALA A 303 -13.95 -4.76 -9.33
C ALA A 303 -13.90 -3.38 -10.01
N PRO A 304 -14.34 -3.26 -11.28
CA PRO A 304 -14.51 -1.96 -11.93
C PRO A 304 -15.48 -1.08 -11.14
N VAL A 305 -15.14 0.19 -11.02
CA VAL A 305 -15.97 1.17 -10.31
C VAL A 305 -17.17 1.59 -11.15
N THR A 306 -18.20 2.13 -10.50
CA THR A 306 -19.39 2.70 -11.17
C THR A 306 -19.56 4.14 -10.73
N VAL A 307 -19.79 5.04 -11.69
CA VAL A 307 -20.00 6.47 -11.41
C VAL A 307 -21.23 6.66 -10.54
N THR A 308 -21.05 7.33 -9.40
CA THR A 308 -22.15 7.71 -8.51
C THR A 308 -22.57 9.15 -8.77
N ALA A 309 -23.84 9.47 -8.51
CA ALA A 309 -24.30 10.85 -8.64
C ALA A 309 -23.49 11.71 -7.66
N THR A 310 -22.76 12.69 -8.18
CA THR A 310 -22.07 13.68 -7.35
C THR A 310 -23.12 14.49 -6.60
N ALA A 311 -23.05 14.48 -5.27
CA ALA A 311 -23.94 15.24 -4.39
C ALA A 311 -23.61 16.74 -4.41
#